data_AF-A0A4Q3H429-F1
#
_entry.id   AF-A0A4Q3H429-F1
#
_cell.length_a   1.000
_cell.length_b   1.000
_cell.length_c   1.000
_cell.angle_alpha   90.00
_cell.angle_beta   90.00
_cell.angle_gamma   90.00
#
_symmetry.space_group_name_H-M   'P 1'
#
loop_
_entity.id
_entity.type
_entity.pdbx_description
1 polymer ?
#
loop_
_entity_poly.entity_id
_entity_poly.type
_entity_poly.pdbx_seq_one_letter_code
_entity_poly.pdbx_strand_id
1 'polypeptide(L)' 'MAQYLEMKRNHPDALLFFRMGDFYELFFDDAILAGQALGIT' A
#
# COMPACT_ATOMS: atom_id res chain seq x y z
N MET A 1 -6.64 -10.27 2.04
CA MET A 1 -6.36 -9.43 3.23
C MET A 1 -5.32 -10.03 4.19
N ALA A 2 -5.37 -11.33 4.52
CA ALA A 2 -4.42 -11.94 5.47
C ALA A 2 -2.95 -11.82 5.01
N GLN A 3 -2.64 -12.04 3.73
CA GLN A 3 -1.29 -11.86 3.20
C GLN A 3 -0.80 -10.39 3.24
N TYR A 4 -1.68 -9.42 2.99
CA TYR A 4 -1.33 -7.99 3.08
C TYR A 4 -0.89 -7.66 4.52
N LEU A 5 -1.70 -8.05 5.51
CA LEU A 5 -1.41 -7.79 6.92
C LEU A 5 -0.16 -8.52 7.40
N GLU A 6 0.07 -9.75 6.94
CA GLU A 6 1.28 -10.51 7.29
C GLU A 6 2.55 -9.89 6.72
N MET A 7 2.52 -9.49 5.44
CA MET A 7 3.63 -8.78 4.81
C MET A 7 3.87 -7.41 5.44
N LYS A 8 2.81 -6.68 5.80
CA LYS A 8 2.91 -5.39 6.47
C LYS A 8 3.46 -5.51 7.89
N ARG A 9 3.15 -6.58 8.62
CA ARG A 9 3.78 -6.85 9.93
C ARG A 9 5.28 -7.13 9.80
N ASN A 10 5.70 -7.79 8.72
CA ASN A 10 7.12 -8.06 8.48
C ASN A 10 7.87 -6.82 7.97
N HIS A 11 7.16 -5.87 7.35
CA HIS A 11 7.71 -4.62 6.81
C HIS A 11 6.82 -3.42 7.16
N PRO A 12 6.77 -3.01 8.44
CA PRO A 12 5.85 -1.95 8.89
C PRO A 12 6.15 -0.60 8.23
N ASP A 13 7.42 -0.33 7.93
CA ASP A 13 7.87 0.95 7.36
C ASP A 13 7.83 0.99 5.82
N ALA A 14 7.44 -0.09 5.16
CA ALA A 14 7.41 -0.19 3.70
C ALA A 14 5.99 -0.01 3.15
N LEU A 15 5.86 0.70 2.03
CA LEU A 15 4.62 0.80 1.26
C LEU A 15 4.45 -0.47 0.41
N LEU A 16 3.33 -1.17 0.58
CA LEU A 16 3.03 -2.40 -0.17
C LEU A 16 2.16 -2.10 -1.39
N PHE A 17 2.79 -2.11 -2.57
CA PHE A 17 2.10 -1.95 -3.85
C PHE A 17 1.52 -3.27 -4.34
N PHE A 18 0.20 -3.37 -4.40
CA PHE A 18 -0.49 -4.53 -4.96
C PHE A 18 -0.79 -4.29 -6.43
N ARG A 19 -0.24 -5.13 -7.30
CA ARG A 19 -0.50 -5.03 -8.72
C ARG A 19 -1.88 -5.61 -9.05
N MET A 20 -2.80 -4.76 -9.50
CA MET A 20 -4.05 -5.16 -10.13
C MET A 20 -4.01 -4.79 -11.61
N GLY A 21 -3.58 -5.74 -12.44
CA GLY A 21 -3.47 -5.54 -13.88
C GLY A 21 -2.40 -4.51 -14.26
N ASP A 22 -2.86 -3.39 -14.83
CA ASP A 22 -2.04 -2.27 -15.29
C ASP A 22 -1.76 -1.22 -14.20
N PHE A 23 -2.42 -1.32 -13.04
CA PHE A 23 -2.28 -0.34 -11.96
C PHE A 23 -1.75 -0.99 -10.68
N TYR A 24 -1.19 -0.16 -9.81
CA TYR A 24 -0.84 -0.52 -8.45
C TYR A 24 -1.83 0.10 -7.49
N GLU A 25 -2.40 -0.73 -6.62
CA GLU A 25 -3.25 -0.31 -5.52
C GLU A 25 -2.48 -0.40 -4.21
N LEU A 26 -2.66 0.63 -3.39
CA LEU A 26 -2.22 0.68 -2.01
C LEU A 26 -3.47 0.62 -1.14
N PHE A 27 -3.37 0.02 0.04
CA PHE A 27 -4.51 -0.19 0.92
C PHE A 27 -4.29 0.49 2.28
N PHE A 28 -5.39 0.84 2.96
CA PHE A 28 -5.39 1.41 4.31
C PHE A 28 -4.53 2.70 4.42
N ASP A 29 -3.76 2.83 5.50
CA ASP A 29 -2.85 3.95 5.74
C ASP A 29 -1.82 4.14 4.62
N ASP A 30 -1.41 3.08 3.91
CA ASP A 30 -0.46 3.21 2.80
C ASP A 30 -1.06 4.02 1.65
N ALA A 31 -2.37 3.92 1.42
CA ALA A 31 -3.06 4.71 0.39
C ALA A 31 -3.11 6.19 0.78
N ILE A 32 -3.37 6.49 2.06
CA ILE A 32 -3.41 7.87 2.57
C ILE A 32 -2.02 8.49 2.52
N LEU A 33 -1.00 7.76 2.99
CA LEU A 33 0.38 8.22 3.03
C LEU A 33 0.93 8.43 1.61
N ALA A 34 0.67 7.49 0.70
CA ALA A 34 1.07 7.62 -0.70
C ALA A 34 0.29 8.74 -1.40
N GLY A 35 -0.99 8.93 -1.11
CA GLY A 35 -1.78 10.05 -1.61
C GLY A 35 -1.19 11.41 -1.22
N GLN A 36 -0.78 11.54 0.05
CA GLN A 36 -0.09 12.73 0.54
C GLN A 36 1.30 12.91 -0.05
N ALA A 37 2.08 11.82 -0.19
CA ALA A 37 3.45 11.88 -0.69
C ALA A 37 3.56 12.09 -2.21
N LEU A 38 2.64 11.51 -2.98
CA LEU A 38 2.63 11.55 -4.45
C LEU A 38 1.65 12.59 -5.00
N GLY A 39 0.82 13.21 -4.16
CA GLY A 39 -0.17 14.20 -4.58
C GLY A 39 -1.34 13.62 -5.38
N ILE A 40 -1.66 12.34 -5.14
CA ILE A 40 -2.77 11.62 -5.79
C ILE A 40 -3.96 11.57 -4.82
N THR A 41 -5.13 12.05 -5.25
CA THR A 41 -6.39 12.13 -4.47
C THR A 41 -7.43 11.14 -4.94
#